data_AF-A0A2C8ZY03-F1
#
_entry.id   AF-A0A2C8ZY03-F1
#
_cell.length_a   1.000
_cell.length_b   1.000
_cell.length_c   1.000
_cell.angle_alpha   90.00
_cell.angle_beta   90.00
_cell.angle_gamma   90.00
#
_symmetry.space_group_name_H-M   'P 1'
#
loop_
_entity.id
_entity.type
_entity.pdbx_description
1 polymer ?
#
loop_
_entity_poly.entity_id
_entity_poly.type
_entity_poly.pdbx_seq_one_letter_code
_entity_poly.pdbx_strand_id
1 'polypeptide(L)'
;MSRRLLAPLVAKLIAPLIAVALLAGCASTPPAAEVAPVEVAPSDSSPVDLVNLWRVTDADGESAETWLRLDVGEFQLWRDCGMIMGSWRASNGLMLASAFGSSGTCATETLPVVGWLESVELFVKTADGFMLVDAAGSPVASLTIDGAPDPIPDAADFYAEPPKVTDDTRAYFAAADPLPSSLTVASHEGQWAAEGTDVSTGAGVEFAADGTWTGSDGCNGGSGRWAADASGGFLATSGVSTLMACEGASVPSWVAQAQLAGFDGDVLVLLDRDGAELGRLVKG
;
A
#
# COMPACT_ATOMS: atom_id res chain seq x y z
N MET A 1 -54.36 -91.75 16.86
CA MET A 1 -54.56 -92.94 15.99
C MET A 1 -53.67 -92.80 14.77
N SER A 2 -52.89 -93.86 14.46
CA SER A 2 -52.08 -94.11 13.26
C SER A 2 -50.86 -93.20 12.98
N ARG A 3 -49.59 -93.69 13.10
CA ARG A 3 -48.80 -94.52 12.15
C ARG A 3 -48.63 -93.80 10.80
N ARG A 4 -47.44 -93.54 10.23
CA ARG A 4 -46.20 -94.33 10.07
C ARG A 4 -45.05 -93.43 9.57
N LEU A 5 -43.82 -93.95 9.76
CA LEU A 5 -42.54 -93.53 9.16
C LEU A 5 -42.60 -93.34 7.63
N LEU A 6 -41.73 -92.49 7.09
CA LEU A 6 -40.82 -92.78 5.97
C LEU A 6 -39.89 -91.57 5.68
N ALA A 7 -38.58 -91.74 5.88
CA ALA A 7 -37.53 -91.06 5.10
C ALA A 7 -37.45 -91.74 3.71
N PRO A 8 -36.75 -91.22 2.67
CA PRO A 8 -35.66 -90.25 2.70
C PRO A 8 -35.59 -89.28 1.50
N LEU A 9 -34.42 -88.64 1.39
CA LEU A 9 -33.69 -88.25 0.19
C LEU A 9 -33.61 -86.74 -0.14
N VAL A 10 -32.35 -86.32 -0.11
CA VAL A 10 -31.77 -85.04 -0.52
C VAL A 10 -31.97 -84.80 -2.01
N ALA A 11 -32.38 -83.59 -2.38
CA ALA A 11 -32.10 -83.01 -3.69
C ALA A 11 -31.75 -81.52 -3.53
N LYS A 12 -30.61 -81.15 -4.11
CA LYS A 12 -29.99 -79.83 -4.10
C LYS A 12 -30.87 -78.78 -4.79
N LEU A 13 -30.98 -77.60 -4.21
CA LEU A 13 -31.31 -76.36 -4.93
C LEU A 13 -30.37 -75.27 -4.42
N ILE A 14 -29.55 -74.76 -5.35
CA ILE A 14 -28.61 -73.66 -5.16
C ILE A 14 -29.42 -72.35 -5.20
N ALA A 15 -29.34 -71.55 -4.15
CA ALA A 15 -29.88 -70.19 -4.10
C ALA A 15 -28.72 -69.17 -4.13
N PRO A 16 -28.82 -68.07 -4.90
CA PRO A 16 -27.77 -67.06 -4.94
C PRO A 16 -27.85 -66.14 -3.72
N LEU A 17 -26.70 -65.94 -3.06
CA LEU A 17 -26.51 -64.93 -2.01
C LEU A 17 -26.45 -63.54 -2.67
N ILE A 18 -27.45 -62.70 -2.39
CA ILE A 18 -27.41 -61.27 -2.70
C ILE A 18 -26.72 -60.58 -1.50
N ALA A 19 -25.51 -60.07 -1.71
CA ALA A 19 -24.81 -59.26 -0.75
C ALA A 19 -25.34 -57.81 -0.79
N VAL A 20 -25.90 -57.34 0.33
CA VAL A 20 -26.29 -55.94 0.53
C VAL A 20 -25.05 -55.18 1.01
N ALA A 21 -24.50 -54.31 0.16
CA ALA A 21 -23.43 -53.39 0.52
C ALA A 21 -24.02 -52.14 1.19
N LEU A 22 -23.63 -51.88 2.43
CA LEU A 22 -23.90 -50.62 3.13
C LEU A 22 -23.02 -49.52 2.53
N LEU A 23 -23.64 -48.55 1.84
CA LEU A 23 -22.97 -47.33 1.40
C LEU A 23 -22.84 -46.37 2.59
N ALA A 24 -21.66 -46.30 3.19
CA ALA A 24 -21.27 -45.20 4.06
C ALA A 24 -21.02 -43.97 3.17
N GLY A 25 -21.93 -43.00 3.21
CA GLY A 25 -21.76 -41.72 2.53
C GLY A 25 -20.75 -40.85 3.27
N CYS A 26 -19.52 -40.79 2.78
CA CYS A 26 -18.58 -39.73 3.14
C CYS A 26 -18.98 -38.46 2.38
N ALA A 27 -19.57 -37.49 3.07
CA ALA A 27 -19.65 -36.13 2.56
C ALA A 27 -18.24 -35.53 2.59
N SER A 28 -17.58 -35.48 1.44
CA SER A 28 -16.33 -34.75 1.27
C SER A 28 -16.64 -33.26 1.21
N THR A 29 -16.35 -32.53 2.29
CA THR A 29 -16.21 -31.08 2.26
C THR A 29 -15.20 -30.72 1.18
N PRO A 30 -15.52 -29.83 0.21
CA PRO A 30 -14.50 -29.33 -0.71
C PRO A 30 -13.41 -28.65 0.13
N PRO A 31 -12.12 -28.87 -0.14
CA PRO A 31 -11.10 -28.07 0.52
C PRO A 31 -11.39 -26.60 0.22
N ALA A 32 -11.35 -25.76 1.27
CA ALA A 32 -11.33 -24.32 1.08
C ALA A 32 -10.22 -24.02 0.08
N ALA A 33 -10.53 -23.26 -0.97
CA ALA A 33 -9.52 -22.80 -1.91
C ALA A 33 -8.49 -22.02 -1.10
N GLU A 34 -7.32 -22.63 -0.91
CA GLU A 34 -6.15 -21.98 -0.35
C GLU A 34 -5.79 -20.90 -1.37
N VAL A 35 -6.06 -19.64 -1.01
CA VAL A 35 -5.63 -18.50 -1.81
C VAL A 35 -4.12 -18.55 -1.79
N ALA A 36 -3.52 -18.99 -2.89
CA ALA A 36 -2.07 -19.01 -3.02
C ALA A 36 -1.55 -17.59 -2.78
N PRO A 37 -0.45 -17.42 -2.03
CA PRO A 37 0.22 -16.12 -1.94
C PRO A 37 0.47 -15.62 -3.36
N VAL A 38 0.05 -14.40 -3.65
CA VAL A 38 0.36 -13.76 -4.92
C VAL A 38 1.87 -13.65 -5.01
N GLU A 39 2.49 -14.48 -5.83
CA GLU A 39 3.90 -14.39 -6.15
C GLU A 39 4.07 -13.11 -6.99
N VAL A 40 4.49 -12.02 -6.35
CA VAL A 40 4.74 -10.73 -6.99
C VAL A 40 6.01 -10.88 -7.82
N ALA A 41 5.88 -11.40 -9.04
CA ALA A 41 6.89 -11.19 -10.08
C ALA A 41 7.12 -9.68 -10.23
N PRO A 42 8.34 -9.22 -10.60
CA PRO A 42 8.57 -7.80 -10.90
C PRO A 42 7.57 -7.40 -11.97
N SER A 43 6.54 -6.70 -11.54
CA SER A 43 5.38 -6.40 -12.36
C SER A 43 5.83 -5.45 -13.46
N ASP A 44 5.31 -5.60 -14.69
CA ASP A 44 5.29 -4.56 -15.72
C ASP A 44 4.45 -3.32 -15.28
N SER A 45 4.28 -3.13 -13.97
CA SER A 45 3.56 -2.02 -13.37
C SER A 45 4.55 -0.86 -13.19
N SER A 46 4.36 0.16 -14.01
CA SER A 46 5.09 1.41 -13.83
C SER A 46 4.31 2.29 -12.86
N PRO A 47 4.96 2.91 -11.85
CA PRO A 47 4.29 3.85 -10.95
C PRO A 47 3.61 5.01 -11.70
N VAL A 48 4.14 5.40 -12.88
CA VAL A 48 3.52 6.44 -13.71
C VAL A 48 2.13 6.05 -14.23
N ASP A 49 1.86 4.75 -14.39
CA ASP A 49 0.58 4.24 -14.86
C ASP A 49 -0.53 4.43 -13.81
N LEU A 50 -0.18 4.64 -12.53
CA LEU A 50 -1.13 4.99 -11.47
C LEU A 50 -1.67 6.42 -11.63
N VAL A 51 -0.99 7.30 -12.40
CA VAL A 51 -1.43 8.68 -12.61
C VAL A 51 -2.70 8.69 -13.47
N ASN A 52 -3.85 8.83 -12.82
CA ASN A 52 -5.15 8.79 -13.46
C ASN A 52 -6.27 9.28 -12.52
N LEU A 53 -7.51 9.20 -13.00
CA LEU A 53 -8.72 9.29 -12.22
C LEU A 53 -9.39 7.91 -12.16
N TRP A 54 -9.41 7.32 -10.97
CA TRP A 54 -9.81 5.92 -10.74
C TRP A 54 -11.14 5.82 -10.02
N ARG A 55 -12.00 4.92 -10.49
CA ARG A 55 -13.12 4.43 -9.71
C ARG A 55 -12.56 3.52 -8.61
N VAL A 56 -12.97 3.74 -7.37
CA VAL A 56 -12.55 2.92 -6.22
C VAL A 56 -13.64 1.90 -5.90
N THR A 57 -13.24 0.63 -5.79
CA THR A 57 -14.12 -0.48 -5.37
C THR A 57 -13.39 -1.36 -4.35
N ASP A 58 -14.13 -2.22 -3.65
CA ASP A 58 -13.61 -3.15 -2.65
C ASP A 58 -12.83 -2.50 -1.49
N ALA A 59 -13.02 -1.20 -1.27
CA ALA A 59 -12.40 -0.44 -0.20
C ALA A 59 -13.37 -0.23 0.97
N ASP A 60 -12.89 -0.49 2.18
CA ASP A 60 -13.69 -0.39 3.40
C ASP A 60 -14.21 1.03 3.61
N GLY A 61 -15.54 1.15 3.71
CA GLY A 61 -16.24 2.41 3.92
C GLY A 61 -16.44 3.26 2.68
N GLU A 62 -16.08 2.77 1.48
CA GLU A 62 -16.30 3.48 0.22
C GLU A 62 -17.60 3.11 -0.47
N SER A 63 -18.11 4.05 -1.26
CA SER A 63 -19.32 3.88 -2.05
C SER A 63 -18.97 3.64 -3.53
N ALA A 64 -19.97 3.28 -4.33
CA ALA A 64 -19.81 3.21 -5.78
C ALA A 64 -19.43 4.56 -6.42
N GLU A 65 -19.70 5.68 -5.75
CA GLU A 65 -19.35 7.03 -6.23
C GLU A 65 -18.03 7.56 -5.67
N THR A 66 -17.22 6.70 -5.04
CA THR A 66 -15.88 7.07 -4.59
C THR A 66 -14.91 7.08 -5.78
N TRP A 67 -14.19 8.19 -5.93
CA TRP A 67 -13.15 8.36 -6.96
C TRP A 67 -11.82 8.78 -6.36
N LEU A 68 -10.73 8.18 -6.83
CA LEU A 68 -9.37 8.52 -6.45
C LEU A 68 -8.65 9.12 -7.65
N ARG A 69 -8.37 10.43 -7.59
CA ARG A 69 -7.50 11.11 -8.53
C ARG A 69 -6.07 11.05 -8.00
N LEU A 70 -5.16 10.44 -8.76
CA LEU A 70 -3.73 10.37 -8.47
C LEU A 70 -2.98 11.27 -9.46
N ASP A 71 -2.60 12.47 -9.03
CA ASP A 71 -1.72 13.37 -9.79
C ASP A 71 -0.26 13.18 -9.36
N VAL A 72 0.69 13.90 -9.95
CA VAL A 72 2.10 13.79 -9.56
C VAL A 72 2.31 14.21 -8.09
N GLY A 73 2.58 13.22 -7.22
CA GLY A 73 2.89 13.43 -5.80
C GLY A 73 1.70 13.75 -4.88
N GLU A 74 0.52 13.97 -5.44
CA GLU A 74 -0.69 14.35 -4.70
C GLU A 74 -1.91 13.53 -5.14
N PHE A 75 -2.77 13.20 -4.18
CA PHE A 75 -4.04 12.54 -4.43
C PHE A 75 -5.22 13.40 -4.01
N GLN A 76 -6.37 13.13 -4.62
CA GLN A 76 -7.68 13.59 -4.17
C GLN A 76 -8.62 12.39 -4.12
N LEU A 77 -9.19 12.11 -2.96
CA LEU A 77 -10.22 11.13 -2.76
C LEU A 77 -11.57 11.83 -2.64
N TRP A 78 -12.43 11.58 -3.62
CA TRP A 78 -13.75 12.18 -3.73
C TRP A 78 -14.78 11.27 -3.09
N ARG A 79 -15.60 11.86 -2.23
CA ARG A 79 -16.72 11.22 -1.55
C ARG A 79 -17.92 12.18 -1.55
N ASP A 80 -19.07 11.69 -1.12
CA ASP A 80 -20.28 12.51 -0.94
C ASP A 80 -20.05 13.73 -0.02
N CYS A 81 -19.07 13.65 0.89
CA CYS A 81 -18.76 14.75 1.78
C CYS A 81 -17.93 15.88 1.13
N GLY A 82 -17.31 15.66 -0.03
CA GLY A 82 -16.30 16.54 -0.61
C GLY A 82 -15.02 15.79 -0.98
N MET A 83 -13.86 16.45 -0.86
CA MET A 83 -12.56 15.85 -1.21
C MET A 83 -11.67 15.71 0.02
N ILE A 84 -10.93 14.62 0.10
CA ILE A 84 -9.77 14.45 0.96
C ILE A 84 -8.53 14.56 0.08
N MET A 85 -7.56 15.36 0.50
CA MET A 85 -6.34 15.64 -0.24
C MET A 85 -5.15 15.12 0.54
N GLY A 86 -4.15 14.61 -0.17
CA GLY A 86 -2.96 14.10 0.46
C GLY A 86 -1.80 13.93 -0.50
N SER A 87 -0.69 13.47 0.05
CA SER A 87 0.50 13.09 -0.71
C SER A 87 0.49 11.59 -0.97
N TRP A 88 1.02 11.17 -2.11
CA TRP A 88 1.34 9.77 -2.37
C TRP A 88 2.69 9.64 -3.07
N ARG A 89 3.30 8.47 -2.91
CA ARG A 89 4.56 8.09 -3.53
C ARG A 89 4.47 6.65 -4.02
N ALA A 90 5.21 6.32 -5.07
CA ALA A 90 5.31 4.95 -5.55
C ALA A 90 6.63 4.72 -6.28
N SER A 91 7.18 3.52 -6.13
CA SER A 91 8.40 3.06 -6.80
C SER A 91 8.46 1.53 -6.73
N ASN A 92 8.86 0.85 -7.81
CA ASN A 92 9.13 -0.59 -7.82
C ASN A 92 8.07 -1.47 -7.11
N GLY A 93 6.78 -1.21 -7.37
CA GLY A 93 5.66 -1.95 -6.76
C GLY A 93 5.24 -1.46 -5.37
N LEU A 94 6.05 -0.62 -4.70
CA LEU A 94 5.67 0.06 -3.47
C LEU A 94 4.76 1.26 -3.75
N MET A 95 3.79 1.50 -2.88
CA MET A 95 2.97 2.71 -2.87
C MET A 95 2.68 3.12 -1.43
N LEU A 96 2.74 4.42 -1.16
CA LEU A 96 2.32 5.03 0.09
C LEU A 96 1.39 6.20 -0.19
N ALA A 97 0.44 6.45 0.71
CA ALA A 97 -0.40 7.62 0.68
C ALA A 97 -0.69 8.13 2.11
N SER A 98 -0.82 9.44 2.26
CA SER A 98 -1.22 10.07 3.52
C SER A 98 -2.04 11.32 3.28
N ALA A 99 -3.21 11.43 3.91
CA ALA A 99 -4.00 12.65 3.87
C ALA A 99 -3.28 13.81 4.58
N PHE A 100 -3.44 15.03 4.09
CA PHE A 100 -3.03 16.26 4.79
C PHE A 100 -4.09 17.37 4.74
N GLY A 101 -5.16 17.21 3.97
CA GLY A 101 -6.21 18.22 3.81
C GLY A 101 -7.56 17.62 3.45
N SER A 102 -8.62 18.42 3.57
CA SER A 102 -9.96 18.05 3.13
C SER A 102 -10.82 19.28 2.85
N SER A 103 -11.92 19.10 2.13
CA SER A 103 -12.86 20.14 1.72
C SER A 103 -14.32 19.72 1.89
N GLY A 104 -15.24 20.66 1.69
CA GLY A 104 -16.67 20.41 1.84
C GLY A 104 -17.01 20.03 3.29
N THR A 105 -17.90 19.05 3.44
CA THR A 105 -18.24 18.47 4.74
C THR A 105 -17.27 17.38 5.20
N CYS A 106 -16.30 16.97 4.36
CA CYS A 106 -15.18 16.14 4.81
C CYS A 106 -14.23 16.93 5.73
N ALA A 107 -14.21 18.27 5.60
CA ALA A 107 -13.43 19.14 6.47
C ALA A 107 -14.07 19.24 7.86
N THR A 108 -13.53 18.49 8.81
CA THR A 108 -13.93 18.53 10.23
C THR A 108 -12.80 19.13 11.08
N GLU A 109 -12.99 19.21 12.41
CA GLU A 109 -11.95 19.64 13.36
C GLU A 109 -10.69 18.76 13.30
N THR A 110 -10.86 17.49 12.92
CA THR A 110 -9.77 16.55 12.73
C THR A 110 -9.66 16.16 11.27
N LEU A 111 -8.43 16.01 10.78
CA LEU A 111 -8.21 15.52 9.43
C LEU A 111 -8.79 14.10 9.29
N PRO A 112 -9.57 13.81 8.22
CA PRO A 112 -10.08 12.47 8.00
C PRO A 112 -8.96 11.47 7.77
N VAL A 113 -8.98 10.37 8.52
CA VAL A 113 -8.11 9.20 8.27
C VAL A 113 -8.73 8.39 7.13
N VAL A 114 -7.91 8.03 6.13
CA VAL A 114 -8.33 7.14 5.04
C VAL A 114 -7.68 5.77 5.24
N GLY A 115 -8.24 5.00 6.18
CA GLY A 115 -7.59 3.79 6.70
C GLY A 115 -7.13 2.79 5.62
N TRP A 116 -7.97 2.50 4.63
CA TRP A 116 -7.63 1.57 3.55
C TRP A 116 -6.53 2.10 2.62
N LEU A 117 -6.46 3.42 2.40
CA LEU A 117 -5.49 4.04 1.50
C LEU A 117 -4.16 4.24 2.22
N GLU A 118 -4.20 4.60 3.50
CA GLU A 118 -3.02 4.76 4.35
C GLU A 118 -2.40 3.42 4.74
N SER A 119 -3.14 2.30 4.66
CA SER A 119 -2.61 0.95 4.84
C SER A 119 -1.92 0.37 3.60
N VAL A 120 -2.01 1.03 2.45
CA VAL A 120 -1.37 0.55 1.21
C VAL A 120 0.14 0.56 1.38
N GLU A 121 0.77 -0.55 1.00
CA GLU A 121 2.23 -0.63 0.83
C GLU A 121 2.62 -1.09 -0.58
N LEU A 122 1.71 -1.74 -1.30
CA LEU A 122 1.98 -2.32 -2.61
C LEU A 122 0.86 -2.02 -3.61
N PHE A 123 1.22 -1.96 -4.88
CA PHE A 123 0.27 -1.91 -5.99
C PHE A 123 0.58 -2.99 -7.03
N VAL A 124 -0.47 -3.56 -7.60
CA VAL A 124 -0.37 -4.64 -8.59
C VAL A 124 -1.21 -4.29 -9.81
N LYS A 125 -0.60 -4.31 -10.99
CA LYS A 125 -1.31 -4.09 -12.25
C LYS A 125 -2.25 -5.26 -12.54
N THR A 126 -3.50 -4.97 -12.87
CA THR A 126 -4.52 -5.94 -13.26
C THR A 126 -4.89 -5.76 -14.73
N ALA A 127 -5.84 -6.56 -15.23
CA ALA A 127 -6.32 -6.42 -16.61
C ALA A 127 -7.04 -5.08 -16.85
N ASP A 128 -7.76 -4.59 -15.84
CA ASP A 128 -8.68 -3.45 -15.95
C ASP A 128 -8.21 -2.21 -15.15
N GLY A 129 -7.03 -2.28 -14.52
CA GLY A 129 -6.45 -1.18 -13.75
C GLY A 129 -5.41 -1.67 -12.74
N PHE A 130 -5.66 -1.42 -11.45
CA PHE A 130 -4.75 -1.75 -10.36
C PHE A 130 -5.47 -2.34 -9.15
N MET A 131 -4.78 -3.18 -8.40
CA MET A 131 -5.16 -3.63 -7.08
C MET A 131 -4.17 -3.04 -6.08
N LEU A 132 -4.67 -2.40 -5.03
CA LEU A 132 -3.86 -1.90 -3.92
C LEU A 132 -3.86 -2.94 -2.81
N VAL A 133 -2.70 -3.10 -2.18
CA VAL A 133 -2.42 -4.21 -1.26
C VAL A 133 -1.71 -3.67 -0.02
N ASP A 134 -2.08 -4.19 1.15
CA ASP A 134 -1.46 -3.86 2.42
C ASP A 134 -0.12 -4.60 2.67
N ALA A 135 0.52 -4.28 3.80
CA ALA A 135 1.75 -4.90 4.26
C ALA A 135 1.67 -6.43 4.43
N ALA A 136 0.46 -6.95 4.71
CA ALA A 136 0.21 -8.38 4.89
C ALA A 136 -0.03 -9.10 3.56
N GLY A 137 -0.06 -8.38 2.44
CA GLY A 137 -0.38 -8.94 1.12
C GLY A 137 -1.88 -9.06 0.86
N SER A 138 -2.73 -8.44 1.67
CA SER A 138 -4.18 -8.47 1.51
C SER A 138 -4.65 -7.34 0.58
N PRO A 139 -5.54 -7.61 -0.39
CA PRO A 139 -6.16 -6.56 -1.20
C PRO A 139 -6.97 -5.59 -0.33
N VAL A 140 -6.80 -4.29 -0.53
CA VAL A 140 -7.53 -3.24 0.21
C VAL A 140 -8.36 -2.31 -0.67
N ALA A 141 -8.09 -2.28 -1.99
CA ALA A 141 -8.91 -1.57 -2.96
C ALA A 141 -8.63 -2.05 -4.39
N SER A 142 -9.64 -1.94 -5.24
CA SER A 142 -9.55 -2.11 -6.68
C SER A 142 -9.73 -0.75 -7.36
N LEU A 143 -8.80 -0.40 -8.26
CA LEU A 143 -8.81 0.82 -9.07
C LEU A 143 -9.11 0.47 -10.53
N THR A 144 -10.19 1.01 -11.09
CA THR A 144 -10.57 0.78 -12.50
C THR A 144 -10.93 2.07 -13.22
N ILE A 145 -10.86 2.06 -14.55
CA ILE A 145 -11.34 3.16 -15.39
C ILE A 145 -12.78 2.85 -15.79
N ASP A 146 -13.75 3.31 -14.98
CA ASP A 146 -15.18 3.12 -15.23
C ASP A 146 -15.96 4.45 -15.18
N GLY A 147 -15.84 5.20 -16.28
CA GLY A 147 -16.50 6.49 -16.47
C GLY A 147 -15.69 7.68 -15.94
N ALA A 148 -16.40 8.70 -15.45
CA ALA A 148 -15.83 9.86 -14.76
C ALA A 148 -16.80 10.28 -13.63
N PRO A 149 -16.30 10.92 -12.55
CA PRO A 149 -17.15 11.47 -11.52
C PRO A 149 -18.02 12.60 -12.07
N ASP A 150 -19.20 12.77 -11.49
CA ASP A 150 -19.96 14.00 -11.66
C ASP A 150 -19.15 15.18 -11.09
N PRO A 151 -19.12 16.35 -11.77
CA PRO A 151 -18.41 17.51 -11.24
C PRO A 151 -18.95 17.95 -9.88
N ILE A 152 -18.05 18.25 -8.94
CA ILE A 152 -18.43 18.85 -7.65
C ILE A 152 -18.82 20.31 -7.91
N PRO A 153 -20.04 20.77 -7.52
CA PRO A 153 -20.58 22.09 -7.91
C PRO A 153 -19.70 23.32 -7.65
N ASP A 154 -18.78 23.24 -6.68
CA ASP A 154 -17.88 24.32 -6.28
C ASP A 154 -16.39 23.99 -6.52
N ALA A 155 -16.09 22.83 -7.10
CA ALA A 155 -14.73 22.47 -7.50
C ALA A 155 -14.49 22.87 -8.96
N ALA A 156 -13.22 23.07 -9.32
CA ALA A 156 -12.88 23.34 -10.70
C ALA A 156 -13.08 22.08 -11.57
N ASP A 157 -13.64 22.24 -12.76
CA ASP A 157 -13.99 21.14 -13.68
C ASP A 157 -12.81 20.20 -13.99
N PHE A 158 -11.59 20.73 -14.04
CA PHE A 158 -10.39 19.94 -14.33
C PHE A 158 -10.11 18.84 -13.30
N TYR A 159 -10.66 18.96 -12.09
CA TYR A 159 -10.52 17.89 -11.10
C TYR A 159 -11.35 16.65 -11.50
N ALA A 160 -12.42 16.80 -12.29
CA ALA A 160 -13.18 15.68 -12.86
C ALA A 160 -12.53 15.08 -14.13
N GLU A 161 -11.33 15.54 -14.50
CA GLU A 161 -10.56 15.03 -15.62
C GLU A 161 -9.33 14.24 -15.14
N PRO A 162 -8.95 13.16 -15.86
CA PRO A 162 -7.67 12.49 -15.63
C PRO A 162 -6.48 13.46 -15.70
N PRO A 163 -5.52 13.41 -14.75
CA PRO A 163 -4.28 14.16 -14.84
C PRO A 163 -3.52 13.86 -16.13
N LYS A 164 -2.78 14.85 -16.63
CA LYS A 164 -1.97 14.69 -17.85
C LYS A 164 -0.60 14.13 -17.49
N VAL A 165 -0.23 13.00 -18.09
CA VAL A 165 1.11 12.43 -17.94
C VAL A 165 2.11 13.16 -18.86
N THR A 166 2.86 14.08 -18.27
CA THR A 166 3.92 14.86 -18.95
C THR A 166 5.28 14.16 -18.84
N ASP A 167 6.31 14.74 -19.46
CA ASP A 167 7.69 14.27 -19.29
C ASP A 167 8.19 14.51 -17.86
N ASP A 168 7.77 15.59 -17.20
CA ASP A 168 8.05 15.83 -15.78
C ASP A 168 7.39 14.77 -14.88
N THR A 169 6.16 14.33 -15.24
CA THR A 169 5.48 13.24 -14.54
C THR A 169 6.28 11.94 -14.67
N ARG A 170 6.74 11.61 -15.88
CA ARG A 170 7.59 10.44 -16.14
C ARG A 170 8.92 10.51 -15.39
N ALA A 171 9.53 11.69 -15.32
CA ALA A 171 10.79 11.90 -14.59
C ALA A 171 10.61 11.74 -13.08
N TYR A 172 9.46 12.17 -12.52
CA TYR A 172 9.16 12.02 -11.10
C TYR A 172 9.08 10.55 -10.65
N PHE A 173 8.51 9.69 -11.50
CA PHE A 173 8.34 8.26 -11.25
C PHE A 173 9.43 7.38 -11.90
N ALA A 174 10.51 7.98 -12.40
CA ALA A 174 11.64 7.23 -12.91
C ALA A 174 12.23 6.36 -11.79
N ALA A 175 12.60 5.12 -12.13
CA ALA A 175 13.22 4.22 -11.19
C ALA A 175 14.52 4.84 -10.64
N ALA A 176 14.74 4.67 -9.33
CA ALA A 176 15.99 5.06 -8.70
C ALA A 176 17.14 4.15 -9.16
N ASP A 177 18.35 4.72 -9.17
CA ASP A 177 19.58 3.97 -9.29
C ASP A 177 19.74 2.98 -8.12
N PRO A 178 20.55 1.92 -8.29
CA PRO A 178 20.86 1.01 -7.19
C PRO A 178 21.54 1.74 -6.03
N LEU A 179 21.25 1.31 -4.80
CA LEU A 179 21.95 1.82 -3.61
C LEU A 179 23.48 1.68 -3.79
N PRO A 180 24.27 2.74 -3.52
CA PRO A 180 25.72 2.66 -3.57
C PRO A 180 26.28 1.52 -2.72
N SER A 181 27.22 0.74 -3.27
CA SER A 181 27.77 -0.45 -2.61
C SER A 181 28.60 -0.19 -1.36
N SER A 182 28.92 1.08 -1.08
CA SER A 182 29.52 1.52 0.18
C SER A 182 28.52 1.59 1.33
N LEU A 183 27.21 1.62 1.04
CA LEU A 183 26.15 1.69 2.03
C LEU A 183 25.56 0.29 2.29
N THR A 184 25.02 0.12 3.49
CA THR A 184 24.35 -1.11 3.91
C THR A 184 22.88 -0.87 4.21
N VAL A 185 22.02 -1.87 3.99
CA VAL A 185 20.60 -1.79 4.32
C VAL A 185 20.38 -2.32 5.74
N ALA A 186 19.70 -1.54 6.58
CA ALA A 186 19.29 -1.91 7.93
C ALA A 186 17.95 -1.24 8.27
N SER A 187 17.41 -1.50 9.46
CA SER A 187 16.18 -0.84 9.90
C SER A 187 16.42 0.66 10.11
N HIS A 188 15.50 1.47 9.60
CA HIS A 188 15.50 2.93 9.72
C HIS A 188 14.81 3.40 11.00
N GLU A 189 14.18 2.50 11.77
CA GLU A 189 13.35 2.85 12.92
C GLU A 189 14.12 3.60 14.04
N GLY A 190 13.40 4.51 14.67
CA GLY A 190 13.83 5.28 15.82
C GLY A 190 14.13 6.74 15.51
N GLN A 191 14.80 7.39 16.47
CA GLN A 191 15.08 8.83 16.44
C GLN A 191 16.47 9.10 15.88
N TRP A 192 16.54 10.14 15.05
CA TRP A 192 17.72 10.56 14.33
C TRP A 192 17.86 12.09 14.35
N ALA A 193 19.07 12.59 14.55
CA ALA A 193 19.41 14.00 14.46
C ALA A 193 20.24 14.26 13.20
N ALA A 194 20.11 15.46 12.62
CA ALA A 194 20.97 15.87 11.52
C ALA A 194 22.45 15.85 11.93
N GLU A 195 23.30 15.23 11.11
CA GLU A 195 24.73 15.23 11.36
C GLU A 195 25.29 16.66 11.23
N GLY A 196 26.17 17.05 12.16
CA GLY A 196 26.83 18.35 12.11
C GLY A 196 25.97 19.54 12.55
N THR A 197 24.74 19.32 13.01
CA THR A 197 23.94 20.34 13.71
C THR A 197 23.99 20.13 15.23
N ASP A 198 23.80 21.21 15.98
CA ASP A 198 23.60 21.11 17.42
C ASP A 198 22.23 20.49 17.69
N VAL A 199 22.17 19.42 18.49
CA VAL A 199 20.92 18.75 18.88
C VAL A 199 19.89 19.70 19.50
N SER A 200 20.34 20.82 20.09
CA SER A 200 19.46 21.86 20.63
C SER A 200 18.67 22.63 19.56
N THR A 201 19.09 22.57 18.29
CA THR A 201 18.27 23.06 17.16
C THR A 201 17.02 22.22 16.96
N GLY A 202 17.02 20.96 17.41
CA GLY A 202 15.91 20.02 17.23
C GLY A 202 15.73 19.56 15.77
N ALA A 203 16.72 19.74 14.90
CA ALA A 203 16.68 19.26 13.53
C ALA A 203 16.89 17.73 13.48
N GLY A 204 15.88 16.99 13.05
CA GLY A 204 15.87 15.53 13.13
C GLY A 204 14.57 14.90 12.65
N VAL A 205 14.51 13.57 12.75
CA VAL A 205 13.35 12.75 12.36
C VAL A 205 13.20 11.54 13.28
N GLU A 206 11.96 11.18 13.56
CA GLU A 206 11.57 9.90 14.13
C GLU A 206 10.87 9.06 13.06
N PHE A 207 11.40 7.87 12.80
CA PHE A 207 10.75 6.84 11.99
C PHE A 207 10.12 5.81 12.93
N ALA A 208 8.79 5.81 13.03
CA ALA A 208 8.05 4.89 13.88
C ALA A 208 7.83 3.54 13.18
N ALA A 209 7.77 2.47 13.97
CA ALA A 209 7.56 1.10 13.50
C ALA A 209 6.18 0.87 12.84
N ASP A 210 5.24 1.80 13.02
CA ASP A 210 3.94 1.77 12.35
C ASP A 210 3.97 2.36 10.93
N GLY A 211 5.15 2.74 10.43
CA GLY A 211 5.33 3.34 9.10
C GLY A 211 5.00 4.83 9.07
N THR A 212 4.88 5.51 10.21
CA THR A 212 4.77 6.97 10.28
C THR A 212 6.12 7.62 10.57
N TRP A 213 6.30 8.85 10.08
CA TRP A 213 7.45 9.67 10.44
C TRP A 213 7.04 11.06 10.87
N THR A 214 7.81 11.63 11.79
CA THR A 214 7.71 13.04 12.17
C THR A 214 9.12 13.64 12.22
N GLY A 215 9.30 14.82 11.64
CA GLY A 215 10.59 15.47 11.59
C GLY A 215 10.49 16.97 11.77
N SER A 216 11.64 17.59 11.96
CA SER A 216 11.80 19.02 12.17
C SER A 216 13.08 19.48 11.49
N ASP A 217 13.04 20.66 10.86
CA ASP A 217 14.25 21.37 10.45
C ASP A 217 14.79 22.32 11.52
N GLY A 218 14.16 22.34 12.70
CA GLY A 218 14.39 23.25 13.81
C GLY A 218 13.34 24.36 13.94
N CYS A 219 12.59 24.65 12.88
CA CYS A 219 11.53 25.67 12.88
C CYS A 219 10.23 25.18 12.25
N ASN A 220 10.33 24.36 11.22
CA ASN A 220 9.22 23.76 10.52
C ASN A 220 9.21 22.25 10.79
N GLY A 221 8.01 21.74 11.09
CA GLY A 221 7.77 20.32 11.18
C GLY A 221 7.44 19.72 9.81
N GLY A 222 7.64 18.41 9.71
CA GLY A 222 7.07 17.58 8.66
C GLY A 222 6.59 16.27 9.24
N SER A 223 5.64 15.63 8.57
CA SER A 223 5.19 14.30 8.92
C SER A 223 4.61 13.61 7.70
N GLY A 224 4.48 12.28 7.79
CA GLY A 224 3.89 11.47 6.75
C GLY A 224 4.06 9.99 7.03
N ARG A 225 3.93 9.20 5.98
CA ARG A 225 4.17 7.75 5.95
C ARG A 225 5.54 7.49 5.35
N TRP A 226 6.20 6.42 5.76
CA TRP A 226 7.45 5.95 5.17
C TRP A 226 7.46 4.44 5.01
N ALA A 227 8.23 3.96 4.04
CA ALA A 227 8.53 2.55 3.83
C ALA A 227 9.90 2.40 3.19
N ALA A 228 10.54 1.26 3.44
CA ALA A 228 11.80 0.90 2.82
C ALA A 228 11.79 -0.58 2.41
N ASP A 229 12.44 -0.90 1.29
CA ASP A 229 12.63 -2.27 0.86
C ASP A 229 14.03 -2.82 1.18
N ALA A 230 14.20 -4.13 0.99
CA ALA A 230 15.46 -4.81 1.26
C ALA A 230 16.61 -4.44 0.30
N SER A 231 16.33 -3.73 -0.79
CA SER A 231 17.34 -3.23 -1.74
C SER A 231 17.82 -1.81 -1.43
N GLY A 232 17.24 -1.16 -0.41
CA GLY A 232 17.54 0.22 -0.03
C GLY A 232 16.62 1.25 -0.68
N GLY A 233 15.59 0.81 -1.42
CA GLY A 233 14.53 1.69 -1.88
C GLY A 233 13.81 2.30 -0.68
N PHE A 234 13.53 3.59 -0.74
CA PHE A 234 12.90 4.35 0.33
C PHE A 234 11.83 5.27 -0.24
N LEU A 235 10.66 5.33 0.40
CA LEU A 235 9.61 6.28 0.07
C LEU A 235 9.13 6.96 1.34
N ALA A 236 8.84 8.25 1.25
CA ALA A 236 8.11 8.96 2.27
C ALA A 236 7.12 9.95 1.67
N THR A 237 5.88 9.96 2.17
CA THR A 237 4.92 11.01 1.87
C THR A 237 5.22 12.25 2.71
N SER A 238 4.68 13.39 2.30
CA SER A 238 4.82 14.64 3.04
C SER A 238 3.46 15.31 3.27
N GLY A 239 3.29 15.86 4.47
CA GLY A 239 2.16 16.71 4.82
C GLY A 239 2.45 18.20 4.61
N VAL A 240 1.47 19.03 4.97
CA VAL A 240 1.62 20.49 5.00
C VAL A 240 2.72 20.90 5.99
N SER A 241 3.48 21.93 5.63
CA SER A 241 4.53 22.50 6.47
C SER A 241 4.52 24.02 6.39
N THR A 242 5.02 24.67 7.44
CA THR A 242 5.29 26.11 7.43
C THR A 242 6.61 26.39 6.69
N LEU A 243 6.77 27.61 6.16
CA LEU A 243 8.01 28.03 5.47
C LEU A 243 8.74 29.10 6.27
N MET A 244 9.10 28.80 7.53
CA MET A 244 9.90 29.68 8.38
C MET A 244 11.40 29.44 8.14
N ALA A 245 12.16 30.49 7.86
CA ALA A 245 13.60 30.36 7.64
C ALA A 245 14.38 30.26 8.97
N CYS A 246 15.29 29.30 9.10
CA CYS A 246 16.27 29.26 10.19
C CYS A 246 17.53 28.45 9.86
N GLU A 247 18.50 28.48 10.79
CA GLU A 247 19.86 27.91 10.64
C GLU A 247 19.93 26.39 10.90
N GLY A 248 18.80 25.69 10.90
CA GLY A 248 18.78 24.23 11.08
C GLY A 248 19.06 23.46 9.79
N ALA A 249 18.74 22.16 9.79
CA ALA A 249 18.97 21.27 8.66
C ALA A 249 17.63 20.85 8.04
N SER A 250 17.54 20.77 6.72
CA SER A 250 16.30 20.50 5.98
C SER A 250 15.80 19.04 6.07
N VAL A 251 15.82 18.43 7.26
CA VAL A 251 15.52 17.00 7.46
C VAL A 251 14.17 16.59 6.88
N PRO A 252 13.04 17.29 7.12
CA PRO A 252 11.76 16.93 6.51
C PRO A 252 11.81 16.91 4.97
N SER A 253 12.61 17.80 4.37
CA SER A 253 12.78 17.88 2.93
C SER A 253 13.65 16.74 2.39
N TRP A 254 14.69 16.34 3.13
CA TRP A 254 15.51 15.17 2.78
C TRP A 254 14.66 13.90 2.80
N VAL A 255 13.84 13.72 3.85
CA VAL A 255 12.94 12.56 3.99
C VAL A 255 11.94 12.52 2.83
N ALA A 256 11.26 13.62 2.53
CA ALA A 256 10.25 13.67 1.47
C ALA A 256 10.81 13.45 0.05
N GLN A 257 12.08 13.80 -0.19
CA GLN A 257 12.73 13.67 -1.50
C GLN A 257 13.48 12.35 -1.69
N ALA A 258 13.83 11.67 -0.60
CA ALA A 258 14.61 10.45 -0.66
C ALA A 258 13.90 9.38 -1.50
N GLN A 259 14.69 8.68 -2.31
CA GLN A 259 14.28 7.46 -3.01
C GLN A 259 15.13 6.26 -2.60
N LEU A 260 16.26 6.52 -1.94
CA LEU A 260 17.16 5.53 -1.42
C LEU A 260 17.54 5.90 0.02
N ALA A 261 17.71 4.88 0.86
CA ALA A 261 18.23 5.04 2.21
C ALA A 261 19.17 3.87 2.54
N GLY A 262 20.29 4.20 3.19
CA GLY A 262 21.27 3.20 3.60
C GLY A 262 22.21 3.74 4.66
N PHE A 263 23.08 2.88 5.16
CA PHE A 263 23.94 3.15 6.30
C PHE A 263 25.42 3.15 5.93
N ASP A 264 26.10 4.23 6.29
CA ASP A 264 27.56 4.36 6.35
C ASP A 264 28.02 4.14 7.79
N GLY A 265 28.28 2.88 8.15
CA GLY A 265 28.44 2.48 9.55
C GLY A 265 27.13 2.67 10.32
N ASP A 266 27.15 3.56 11.33
CA ASP A 266 25.97 3.90 12.15
C ASP A 266 25.25 5.19 11.67
N VAL A 267 25.70 5.79 10.57
CA VAL A 267 25.11 7.02 10.01
C VAL A 267 24.10 6.65 8.94
N LEU A 268 22.84 7.07 9.13
CA LEU A 268 21.80 6.96 8.12
C LEU A 268 22.04 8.03 7.03
N VAL A 269 22.11 7.59 5.79
CA VAL A 269 22.28 8.42 4.60
C VAL A 269 21.02 8.35 3.75
N LEU A 270 20.42 9.51 3.49
CA LEU A 270 19.28 9.66 2.58
C LEU A 270 19.78 10.13 1.23
N LEU A 271 19.34 9.49 0.14
CA LEU A 271 19.76 9.84 -1.22
C LEU A 271 18.55 10.03 -2.14
N ASP A 272 18.72 10.90 -3.14
CA ASP A 272 17.77 11.04 -4.22
C ASP A 272 17.81 9.83 -5.17
N ARG A 273 17.01 9.89 -6.23
CA ARG A 273 16.89 8.79 -7.20
C ARG A 273 18.19 8.53 -7.96
N ASP A 274 19.04 9.54 -8.14
CA ASP A 274 20.26 9.47 -8.94
C ASP A 274 21.47 9.09 -8.03
N GLY A 275 21.20 8.73 -6.77
CA GLY A 275 22.21 8.38 -5.77
C GLY A 275 22.95 9.58 -5.18
N ALA A 276 22.45 10.80 -5.37
CA ALA A 276 23.05 11.98 -4.74
C ALA A 276 22.60 12.09 -3.29
N GLU A 277 23.57 12.37 -2.40
CA GLU A 277 23.31 12.51 -0.97
C GLU A 277 22.44 13.76 -0.68
N LEU A 278 21.30 13.53 -0.03
CA LEU A 278 20.40 14.57 0.45
C LEU A 278 20.80 15.03 1.86
N GLY A 279 21.16 14.07 2.72
CA GLY A 279 21.59 14.36 4.09
C GLY A 279 22.03 13.14 4.88
N ARG A 280 22.72 13.42 5.99
CA ARG A 280 23.22 12.44 6.97
C ARG A 280 22.57 12.62 8.32
N LEU A 281 22.26 11.49 8.95
CA LEU A 281 21.48 11.40 10.16
C LEU A 281 22.21 10.48 11.15
N VAL A 282 22.49 10.99 12.35
CA VAL A 282 23.10 10.23 13.46
C VAL A 282 22.03 9.86 14.48
N LYS A 283 22.28 8.84 15.30
CA LYS A 283 21.31 8.45 16.34
C LYS A 283 21.03 9.61 17.29
N GLY A 284 19.74 9.90 17.51
CA GLY A 284 19.25 10.93 18.42
C GLY A 284 19.24 10.51 19.88
#